data_AF-A0A5C4JRC4-F1
#
_entry.id   AF-A0A5C4JRC4-F1
#
_cell.length_a   1.000
_cell.length_b   1.000
_cell.length_c   1.000
_cell.angle_alpha   90.00
_cell.angle_beta   90.00
_cell.angle_gamma   90.00
#
_symmetry.space_group_name_H-M   'P 1'
#
loop_
_entity.id
_entity.type
_entity.pdbx_description
1 polymer ?
#
loop_
_entity_poly.entity_id
_entity_poly.type
_entity_poly.pdbx_seq_one_letter_code
_entity_poly.pdbx_strand_id
1 'polypeptide(L)'
;MDLRALSRLITLSLGLAATGLVAGPALAARVENPVAVFGGIDKITGRTYTFDAYVGETVQFGRLQVTPRVCYSRDETEEQQVDAFVQVDKVSLQNEVSRIFSGWMFADSPALNAVEDPIYDVWLTDCVGEATIPAP
;
A
#
# COMPACT_ATOMS: atom_id res chain seq x y z
N MET A 1 73.55 -8.77 14.96
CA MET A 1 72.45 -8.63 13.98
C MET A 1 71.16 -8.92 14.74
N ASP A 2 70.44 -7.86 15.10
CA ASP A 2 69.47 -7.80 16.20
C ASP A 2 68.12 -8.49 15.93
N LEU A 3 67.86 -9.57 16.68
CA LEU A 3 66.61 -10.33 16.69
C LEU A 3 65.43 -9.60 17.38
N ARG A 4 65.62 -8.34 17.80
CA ARG A 4 64.59 -7.51 18.45
C ARG A 4 63.80 -6.64 17.46
N ALA A 5 64.29 -6.48 16.22
CA ALA A 5 63.63 -5.65 15.20
C ALA A 5 62.43 -6.36 14.54
N LEU A 6 62.45 -7.69 14.43
CA LEU A 6 61.32 -8.46 13.88
C LEU A 6 60.11 -8.55 14.83
N SER A 7 60.33 -8.47 16.15
CA SER A 7 59.24 -8.55 17.13
C SER A 7 58.33 -7.33 17.12
N ARG A 8 58.78 -6.19 16.61
CA ARG A 8 57.99 -4.94 16.58
C ARG A 8 57.14 -4.78 15.32
N LEU A 9 57.44 -5.56 14.28
CA LEU A 9 56.70 -5.52 13.00
C LEU A 9 55.52 -6.50 12.97
N ILE A 10 55.45 -7.46 13.89
CA ILE A 10 54.35 -8.44 13.95
C ILE A 10 53.22 -7.96 14.89
N THR A 11 53.48 -7.01 15.79
CA THR A 11 52.46 -6.49 16.73
C THR A 11 51.53 -5.43 16.14
N LEU A 12 51.70 -5.01 14.88
CA LEU A 12 50.89 -3.93 14.29
C LEU A 12 49.83 -4.42 13.26
N SER A 13 49.58 -5.71 13.16
CA SER A 13 48.65 -6.29 12.17
C SER A 13 47.48 -7.09 12.78
N LEU A 14 47.32 -7.10 14.11
CA LEU A 14 46.34 -7.95 14.79
C LEU A 14 45.17 -7.19 15.47
N GLY A 15 44.85 -5.98 15.00
CA GLY A 15 43.86 -5.11 15.65
C GLY A 15 42.58 -4.79 14.86
N LEU A 16 42.49 -5.12 13.57
CA LEU A 16 41.46 -4.52 12.70
C LEU A 16 40.77 -5.52 11.77
N ALA A 17 40.31 -6.67 12.29
CA ALA A 17 39.69 -7.70 11.45
C ALA A 17 38.41 -8.33 12.02
N ALA A 18 37.75 -7.73 13.03
CA ALA A 18 36.63 -8.42 13.71
C ALA A 18 35.37 -7.57 13.96
N THR A 19 35.18 -6.42 13.30
CA THR A 19 33.83 -5.82 13.17
C THR A 19 33.15 -6.38 11.94
N GLY A 20 32.91 -7.70 11.95
CA GLY A 20 32.03 -8.34 10.98
C GLY A 20 30.61 -7.80 11.17
N LEU A 21 30.04 -7.22 10.11
CA LEU A 21 28.67 -6.76 10.06
C LEU A 21 27.73 -7.91 10.44
N VAL A 22 27.03 -7.78 11.57
CA VAL A 22 25.83 -8.58 11.84
C VAL A 22 24.69 -7.94 11.04
N ALA A 23 24.65 -8.23 9.73
CA ALA A 23 23.52 -7.88 8.88
C ALA A 23 22.42 -8.93 9.11
N GLY A 24 21.56 -8.69 10.10
CA GLY A 24 20.33 -9.46 10.27
C GLY A 24 19.36 -9.19 9.11
N PRO A 25 18.48 -10.13 8.75
CA PRO A 25 17.46 -9.90 7.73
C PRO A 25 16.54 -8.75 8.18
N ALA A 26 16.41 -7.73 7.34
CA ALA A 26 15.39 -6.70 7.53
C ALA A 26 14.02 -7.31 7.19
N LEU A 27 13.12 -7.37 8.17
CA LEU A 27 11.73 -7.83 7.97
C LEU A 27 10.86 -6.62 7.58
N ALA A 28 10.84 -6.27 6.30
CA ALA A 28 9.89 -5.29 5.75
C ALA A 28 8.55 -5.98 5.43
N ALA A 29 7.84 -6.40 6.49
CA ALA A 29 6.58 -7.11 6.36
C ALA A 29 5.45 -6.15 5.92
N ARG A 30 4.51 -6.65 5.11
CA ARG A 30 3.25 -5.91 4.84
C ARG A 30 2.29 -6.15 5.99
N VAL A 31 1.60 -5.09 6.41
CA VAL A 31 0.52 -5.17 7.39
C VAL A 31 -0.79 -5.38 6.63
N GLU A 32 -1.47 -6.50 6.88
CA GLU A 32 -2.80 -6.75 6.30
C GLU A 32 -3.87 -6.00 7.08
N ASN A 33 -4.72 -5.27 6.37
CA ASN A 33 -5.78 -4.47 6.96
C ASN A 33 -7.15 -4.97 6.50
N PRO A 34 -8.15 -5.03 7.39
CA PRO A 34 -9.50 -5.45 7.05
C PRO A 34 -10.29 -4.39 6.30
N VAL A 35 -9.88 -3.12 6.32
CA VAL A 35 -10.61 -2.00 5.70
C VAL A 35 -9.74 -1.24 4.70
N ALA A 36 -10.30 -1.01 3.51
CA ALA A 36 -9.75 -0.10 2.51
C ALA A 36 -10.53 1.21 2.52
N VAL A 37 -9.82 2.33 2.57
CA VAL A 37 -10.39 3.67 2.50
C VAL A 37 -10.23 4.19 1.08
N PHE A 38 -11.33 4.65 0.49
CA PHE A 38 -11.37 5.15 -0.87
C PHE A 38 -11.75 6.62 -0.91
N GLY A 39 -11.12 7.34 -1.82
CA GLY A 39 -11.62 8.62 -2.32
C GLY A 39 -12.43 8.38 -3.58
N GLY A 40 -13.52 9.13 -3.75
CA GLY A 40 -14.27 9.14 -5.00
C GLY A 40 -14.78 10.53 -5.34
N ILE A 41 -14.83 10.85 -6.63
CA ILE A 41 -15.38 12.12 -7.11
C ILE A 41 -16.55 11.86 -8.05
N ASP A 42 -17.65 12.60 -7.85
CA ASP A 42 -18.71 12.72 -8.83
C ASP A 42 -18.38 13.91 -9.75
N LYS A 43 -18.03 13.63 -11.01
CA LYS A 43 -17.65 14.65 -12.01
C LYS A 43 -18.81 15.52 -12.48
N ILE A 44 -20.06 15.09 -12.26
CA ILE A 44 -21.24 15.90 -12.60
C ILE A 44 -21.41 16.99 -11.54
N THR A 45 -21.26 16.66 -10.27
CA THR A 45 -21.45 17.61 -9.15
C THR A 45 -20.16 18.30 -8.69
N GLY A 46 -18.99 17.74 -9.04
CA GLY A 46 -17.68 18.19 -8.58
C GLY A 46 -17.40 17.89 -7.09
N ARG A 47 -18.20 17.01 -6.45
CA ARG A 47 -18.05 16.67 -5.03
C ARG A 47 -17.19 15.44 -4.85
N THR A 48 -16.26 15.52 -3.88
CA THR A 48 -15.43 14.39 -3.44
C THR A 48 -16.01 13.78 -2.17
N TYR A 49 -15.94 12.46 -2.08
CA TYR A 49 -16.39 11.64 -0.97
C TYR A 49 -15.25 10.75 -0.51
N THR A 50 -15.22 10.46 0.78
CA THR A 50 -14.40 9.42 1.37
C THR A 50 -15.32 8.34 1.91
N PHE A 51 -15.02 7.09 1.62
CA PHE A 51 -15.82 5.96 2.09
C PHE A 51 -14.93 4.75 2.38
N ASP A 52 -15.36 3.96 3.36
CA ASP A 52 -14.67 2.76 3.82
C ASP A 52 -15.33 1.54 3.17
N ALA A 53 -14.52 0.53 2.84
CA ALA A 53 -15.00 -0.77 2.40
C ALA A 53 -14.19 -1.89 3.08
N TYR A 54 -14.89 -2.82 3.71
CA TYR A 54 -14.24 -4.01 4.25
C TYR A 54 -13.75 -4.91 3.12
N VAL A 55 -12.61 -5.54 3.33
CA VAL A 55 -12.04 -6.50 2.39
C VAL A 55 -13.03 -7.65 2.16
N GLY A 56 -13.40 -7.85 0.89
CA GLY A 56 -14.37 -8.84 0.45
C GLY A 56 -15.81 -8.32 0.36
N GLU A 57 -16.11 -7.15 0.92
CA GLU A 57 -17.41 -6.50 0.80
C GLU A 57 -17.46 -5.54 -0.37
N THR A 58 -18.67 -5.37 -0.93
CA THR A 58 -18.91 -4.46 -2.06
C THR A 58 -19.63 -3.22 -1.57
N VAL A 59 -19.02 -2.06 -1.78
CA VAL A 59 -19.63 -0.76 -1.48
C VAL A 59 -20.04 -0.06 -2.78
N GLN A 60 -21.21 0.59 -2.76
CA GLN A 60 -21.75 1.31 -3.90
C GLN A 60 -21.33 2.79 -3.84
N PHE A 61 -20.58 3.25 -4.85
CA PHE A 61 -20.27 4.66 -5.07
C PHE A 61 -20.89 5.12 -6.41
N GLY A 62 -22.00 5.85 -6.33
CA GLY A 62 -22.77 6.22 -7.52
C GLY A 62 -23.23 4.97 -8.27
N ARG A 63 -22.67 4.74 -9.47
CA ARG A 63 -22.95 3.54 -10.29
C ARG A 63 -21.80 2.53 -10.32
N LEU A 64 -20.77 2.75 -9.51
CA LEU A 64 -19.65 1.86 -9.34
C LEU A 64 -19.85 1.00 -8.09
N GLN A 65 -19.55 -0.29 -8.21
CA GLN A 65 -19.49 -1.27 -7.14
C GLN A 65 -18.03 -1.57 -6.89
N VAL A 66 -17.50 -1.12 -5.75
CA VAL A 66 -16.09 -1.18 -5.39
C VAL A 66 -15.90 -2.32 -4.40
N THR A 67 -15.03 -3.28 -4.72
CA THR A 67 -14.76 -4.45 -3.89
C THR A 67 -13.25 -4.61 -3.69
N PRO A 68 -12.69 -4.18 -2.55
CA PRO A 68 -11.31 -4.51 -2.20
C PRO A 68 -11.19 -6.01 -1.91
N ARG A 69 -10.15 -6.66 -2.46
CA ARG A 69 -9.86 -8.08 -2.24
C ARG A 69 -8.73 -8.29 -1.24
N VAL A 70 -7.80 -7.34 -1.16
CA VAL A 70 -6.74 -7.24 -0.15
C VAL A 70 -6.43 -5.76 0.07
N CYS A 71 -5.93 -5.41 1.25
CA CYS A 71 -5.48 -4.06 1.58
C CYS A 71 -4.21 -4.17 2.44
N TYR A 72 -3.12 -3.57 1.99
CA TYR A 72 -1.83 -3.58 2.67
C TYR A 72 -1.37 -2.17 3.04
N SER A 73 -0.79 -2.04 4.23
CA SER A 73 -0.02 -0.88 4.65
C SER A 73 1.37 -1.30 5.13
N ARG A 74 2.18 -0.32 5.51
CA ARG A 74 3.51 -0.49 6.12
C ARG A 74 3.51 0.03 7.55
N ASP A 75 4.46 -0.46 8.33
CA ASP A 75 4.73 0.06 9.66
C ASP A 75 5.20 1.51 9.60
N GLU A 76 4.87 2.29 10.64
CA GLU A 76 5.17 3.73 10.73
C GLU A 76 6.67 4.07 10.68
N THR A 77 7.55 3.08 10.88
CA THR A 77 9.00 3.26 10.82
C THR A 77 9.57 3.18 9.40
N GLU A 78 8.77 2.76 8.42
CA GLU A 78 9.15 2.64 7.02
C GLU A 78 8.51 3.75 6.17
N GLU A 79 8.89 3.84 4.89
CA GLU A 79 8.20 4.72 3.96
C GLU A 79 6.76 4.23 3.76
N GLN A 80 5.79 5.12 3.97
CA GLN A 80 4.38 4.78 3.84
C GLN A 80 4.05 4.38 2.40
N GLN A 81 3.76 3.09 2.21
CA GLN A 81 3.29 2.55 0.95
C GLN A 81 2.01 1.75 1.22
N VAL A 82 0.91 2.21 0.64
CA VAL A 82 -0.39 1.59 0.81
C VAL A 82 -0.88 1.13 -0.55
N ASP A 83 -1.18 -0.16 -0.65
CA ASP A 83 -1.63 -0.80 -1.88
C ASP A 83 -2.79 -1.78 -1.62
N ALA A 84 -3.70 -1.84 -2.57
CA ALA A 84 -4.88 -2.71 -2.49
C ALA A 84 -5.19 -3.32 -3.85
N PHE A 85 -5.53 -4.60 -3.89
CA PHE A 85 -6.11 -5.19 -5.10
C PHE A 85 -7.61 -4.95 -5.08
N VAL A 86 -8.12 -4.26 -6.08
CA VAL A 86 -9.52 -3.80 -6.12
C VAL A 86 -10.18 -4.26 -7.40
N GLN A 87 -11.42 -4.71 -7.27
CA GLN A 87 -12.31 -4.97 -8.38
C GLN A 87 -13.40 -3.91 -8.40
N VAL A 88 -13.65 -3.32 -9.56
CA VAL A 88 -14.73 -2.34 -9.73
C VAL A 88 -15.63 -2.77 -10.87
N ASP A 89 -16.89 -2.94 -10.54
CA ASP A 89 -17.96 -3.28 -11.46
C ASP A 89 -18.85 -2.04 -11.68
N LYS A 90 -19.32 -1.81 -12.90
CA LYS A 90 -20.20 -0.70 -13.26
C LYS A 90 -21.62 -1.22 -13.50
N VAL A 91 -22.58 -0.55 -12.90
CA VAL A 91 -24.01 -0.81 -13.10
C VAL A 91 -24.54 0.07 -14.23
N SER A 92 -25.01 -0.54 -15.32
CA SER A 92 -25.58 0.12 -16.50
C SER A 92 -26.95 0.76 -16.20
N LEU A 93 -27.49 1.56 -17.13
CA LEU A 93 -28.81 2.19 -16.94
C LEU A 93 -29.94 1.16 -17.02
N GLN A 94 -29.64 0.03 -17.68
CA GLN A 94 -30.47 -1.15 -17.81
C GLN A 94 -30.19 -2.16 -16.70
N ASN A 95 -29.46 -1.76 -15.65
CA ASN A 95 -29.14 -2.57 -14.47
C ASN A 95 -28.27 -3.81 -14.77
N GLU A 96 -27.47 -3.75 -15.83
CA GLU A 96 -26.46 -4.76 -16.17
C GLU A 96 -25.16 -4.45 -15.43
N VAL A 97 -24.51 -5.46 -14.86
CA VAL A 97 -23.27 -5.32 -14.11
C VAL A 97 -22.11 -5.83 -14.97
N SER A 98 -21.09 -4.99 -15.18
CA SER A 98 -19.89 -5.38 -15.92
C SER A 98 -18.62 -4.89 -15.22
N ARG A 99 -17.57 -5.71 -15.27
CA ARG A 99 -16.28 -5.36 -14.67
C ARG A 99 -15.55 -4.34 -15.53
N ILE A 100 -15.25 -3.18 -14.94
CA ILE A 100 -14.50 -2.12 -15.61
C ILE A 100 -13.05 -2.03 -15.13
N PHE A 101 -12.75 -2.55 -13.93
CA PHE A 101 -11.41 -2.55 -13.37
C PHE A 101 -11.15 -3.79 -12.50
N SER A 102 -9.92 -4.29 -12.56
CA SER A 102 -9.41 -5.35 -11.68
C SER A 102 -7.89 -5.23 -11.61
N GLY A 103 -7.37 -4.63 -10.55
CA GLY A 103 -5.94 -4.35 -10.47
C GLY A 103 -5.50 -3.81 -9.11
N TRP A 104 -4.20 -3.55 -9.00
CA TRP A 104 -3.60 -2.92 -7.84
C TRP A 104 -3.78 -1.41 -7.90
N MET A 105 -4.26 -0.83 -6.81
CA MET A 105 -4.30 0.61 -6.57
C MET A 105 -3.20 1.00 -5.57
N PHE A 106 -2.69 2.22 -5.69
CA PHE A 106 -1.59 2.74 -4.87
C PHE A 106 -1.99 4.10 -4.30
N ALA A 107 -2.00 4.24 -2.98
CA ALA A 107 -2.47 5.47 -2.34
C ALA A 107 -1.47 6.64 -2.47
N ASP A 108 -0.17 6.33 -2.55
CA ASP A 108 0.93 7.27 -2.75
C ASP A 108 1.00 7.80 -4.19
N SER A 109 0.52 7.00 -5.15
CA SER A 109 0.49 7.35 -6.56
C SER A 109 -0.85 7.00 -7.24
N PRO A 110 -1.98 7.64 -6.85
CA PRO A 110 -3.31 7.31 -7.36
C PRO A 110 -3.42 7.37 -8.89
N ALA A 111 -2.70 8.30 -9.51
CA ALA A 111 -2.69 8.49 -10.96
C ALA A 111 -2.14 7.28 -11.75
N LEU A 112 -1.45 6.33 -11.11
CA LEU A 112 -0.93 5.15 -11.79
C LEU A 112 -2.02 4.13 -12.12
N ASN A 113 -2.96 3.90 -11.19
CA ASN A 113 -3.94 2.81 -11.31
C ASN A 113 -5.26 3.12 -10.55
N ALA A 114 -5.79 4.34 -10.68
CA ALA A 114 -7.15 4.65 -10.25
C ALA A 114 -8.20 4.19 -11.29
N VAL A 115 -9.47 4.14 -10.88
CA VAL A 115 -10.58 4.01 -11.82
C VAL A 115 -10.99 5.39 -12.30
N GLU A 116 -10.92 5.59 -13.62
CA GLU A 116 -11.37 6.79 -14.30
C GLU A 116 -12.61 6.49 -15.15
N ASP A 117 -13.81 6.64 -14.59
CA ASP A 117 -15.07 6.55 -15.36
C ASP A 117 -15.48 7.95 -15.86
N PRO A 118 -16.23 8.09 -16.97
CA PRO A 118 -16.69 9.39 -17.43
C PRO A 118 -17.51 10.20 -16.40
N ILE A 119 -18.15 9.53 -15.43
CA ILE A 119 -18.97 10.18 -14.41
C ILE A 119 -18.33 10.13 -13.01
N TYR A 120 -17.65 9.02 -12.66
CA TYR A 120 -17.14 8.79 -11.31
C TYR A 120 -15.66 8.40 -11.34
N ASP A 121 -14.82 8.97 -10.48
CA ASP A 121 -13.50 8.38 -10.22
C ASP A 121 -13.46 7.76 -8.85
N VAL A 122 -12.66 6.70 -8.71
CA VAL A 122 -12.38 6.04 -7.43
C VAL A 122 -10.90 5.72 -7.35
N TRP A 123 -10.29 6.05 -6.22
CA TRP A 123 -8.90 5.75 -5.92
C TRP A 123 -8.73 5.33 -4.46
N LEU A 124 -7.72 4.50 -4.21
CA LEU A 124 -7.31 4.12 -2.84
C LEU A 124 -6.69 5.33 -2.14
N THR A 125 -7.04 5.54 -0.88
CA THR A 125 -6.41 6.57 -0.03
C THR A 125 -5.72 5.99 1.19
N ASP A 126 -6.20 4.88 1.76
CA ASP A 126 -5.58 4.25 2.92
C ASP A 126 -6.01 2.79 3.12
N CYS A 127 -5.29 2.06 3.98
CA CYS A 127 -5.65 0.74 4.50
C CYS A 127 -5.56 0.78 6.03
N VAL A 128 -6.67 0.54 6.71
CA VAL A 128 -6.78 0.75 8.16
C VAL A 128 -7.32 -0.48 8.90
N GLY A 129 -6.93 -0.60 10.16
CA GLY A 129 -7.36 -1.68 11.06
C GLY A 129 -8.86 -1.66 11.41
N GLU A 130 -9.47 -0.47 11.43
CA GLU A 130 -10.87 -0.27 11.80
C GLU A 130 -11.49 0.82 10.94
N ALA A 131 -12.75 0.63 10.53
CA ALA A 131 -13.49 1.63 9.75
C ALA A 131 -13.80 2.85 10.62
N THR A 132 -13.50 4.04 10.10
CA THR A 132 -13.84 5.30 10.77
C THR A 132 -15.25 5.74 10.39
N ILE A 133 -15.72 5.36 9.20
CA ILE A 133 -17.06 5.62 8.71
C ILE A 133 -17.88 4.33 8.82
N PRO A 134 -18.99 4.31 9.57
CA PRO A 134 -19.85 3.14 9.63
C PRO A 134 -20.42 2.80 8.24
N ALA A 135 -20.64 1.51 8.00
CA ALA A 135 -21.21 1.03 6.75
C ALA A 135 -22.49 1.81 6.38
N PRO A 136 -22.65 2.28 5.12
CA PRO A 136 -23.81 3.04 4.66
C PRO A 136 -25.16 2.34 4.83
#